data_AF-A0AAE9LRW8-F1
#
_entry.id   AF-A0AAE9LRW8-F1
#
_cell.length_a   1.000
_cell.length_b   1.000
_cell.length_c   1.000
_cell.angle_alpha   90.00
_cell.angle_beta   90.00
_cell.angle_gamma   90.00
#
_symmetry.space_group_name_H-M   'P 1'
#
loop_
_entity.id
_entity.type
_entity.pdbx_description
1 polymer ?
#
loop_
_entity_poly.entity_id
_entity_poly.type
_entity_poly.pdbx_seq_one_letter_code
_entity_poly.pdbx_strand_id
1 'polypeptide(L)' 'MFTKRVSSTIMVFFCFTIVLLSSISTTIFSESAFNDNTSISIAVLAAIGLALTTAKLIFDTIHNICNP' A
#
# COMPACT_ATOMS: atom_id res chain seq x y z
N MET A 1 25.35 15.84 -1.42
CA MET A 1 24.68 14.58 -1.81
C MET A 1 23.35 14.54 -1.09
N PHE A 2 22.28 15.04 -1.71
CA PHE A 2 20.95 15.09 -1.10
C PHE A 2 20.40 13.67 -1.04
N THR A 3 20.81 12.92 -0.02
CA THR A 3 20.11 11.72 0.40
C THR A 3 18.77 12.18 0.98
N LYS A 4 17.80 12.44 0.10
CA LYS A 4 16.39 12.43 0.51
C LYS A 4 16.18 11.07 1.15
N ARG A 5 16.16 11.01 2.48
CA ARG A 5 15.73 9.82 3.22
C ARG A 5 14.40 9.43 2.59
N VAL A 6 14.38 8.34 1.83
CA VAL A 6 13.12 7.73 1.41
C VAL A 6 12.40 7.48 2.73
N SER A 7 11.36 8.29 3.00
CA SER A 7 10.62 8.16 4.25
C SER A 7 10.13 6.73 4.31
N SER A 8 10.38 6.04 5.43
CA SER A 8 10.00 4.62 5.62
C SER A 8 8.54 4.40 5.20
N THR A 9 7.69 5.40 5.44
CA THR A 9 6.28 5.47 5.02
C THR A 9 6.08 5.35 3.50
N ILE A 10 6.93 5.98 2.69
CA ILE A 10 6.89 5.89 1.22
C ILE A 10 7.31 4.49 0.78
N MET A 11 8.32 3.89 1.42
CA MET A 11 8.73 2.52 1.13
C MET A 11 7.61 1.51 1.45
N VAL A 12 6.96 1.67 2.60
CA VAL A 12 5.81 0.86 3.02
C VAL A 12 4.63 1.02 2.05
N PHE A 13 4.38 2.25 1.59
CA PHE A 13 3.36 2.51 0.57
C PHE A 13 3.64 1.72 -0.71
N PHE A 14 4.86 1.79 -1.26
CA PHE A 14 5.24 1.03 -2.44
C PHE A 14 5.14 -0.49 -2.24
N CYS A 15 5.51 -1.02 -1.07
CA CYS A 15 5.31 -2.43 -0.75
C CYS A 15 3.84 -2.83 -0.84
N PHE A 16 2.93 -2.08 -0.23
CA PHE A 16 1.49 -2.37 -0.31
C PHE A 16 0.96 -2.28 -1.74
N THR A 17 1.45 -1.34 -2.55
CA THR A 17 1.05 -1.21 -3.96
C THR A 17 1.52 -2.41 -4.80
N ILE A 18 2.74 -2.89 -4.59
CA ILE A 18 3.27 -4.08 -5.28
C ILE A 18 2.47 -5.31 -4.89
N VAL A 19 2.19 -5.49 -3.59
CA VAL A 19 1.38 -6.61 -3.10
C VAL A 19 -0.04 -6.57 -3.70
N LEU A 20 -0.65 -5.39 -3.80
CA LEU A 20 -1.95 -5.21 -4.48
C LEU A 20 -1.89 -5.63 -5.95
N LEU A 21 -0.89 -5.16 -6.71
CA LEU A 21 -0.74 -5.50 -8.12
C LEU A 21 -0.50 -7.00 -8.33
N SER A 22 0.33 -7.62 -7.49
CA SER A 22 0.54 -9.07 -7.52
C SER A 22 -0.73 -9.82 -7.19
N SER A 23 -1.49 -9.38 -6.17
CA SER A 23 -2.75 -10.01 -5.81
C SER A 23 -3.76 -9.96 -6.96
N ILE A 24 -3.93 -8.78 -7.58
CA ILE A 24 -4.81 -8.59 -8.74
C ILE A 24 -4.40 -9.49 -9.91
N SER A 25 -3.09 -9.60 -10.17
CA SER A 25 -2.55 -10.48 -11.21
C SER A 25 -2.85 -11.95 -10.93
N THR A 26 -2.70 -12.37 -9.66
CA THR A 26 -3.05 -13.70 -9.18
C THR A 26 -4.55 -13.99 -9.27
N THR A 27 -5.42 -13.01 -9.06
CA THR A 27 -6.88 -13.14 -9.26
C THR A 27 -7.23 -13.30 -10.75
N ILE A 28 -6.61 -12.51 -11.64
CA ILE A 28 -6.93 -12.55 -13.08
C ILE A 28 -6.44 -13.85 -13.73
N PHE A 29 -5.30 -14.36 -13.30
CA PHE A 29 -4.66 -15.55 -13.88
C PHE A 29 -5.03 -16.85 -13.17
N SER A 30 -5.93 -16.82 -12.19
CA SER A 30 -6.30 -18.03 -11.48
C SER A 30 -7.28 -18.90 -12.24
N GLU A 31 -6.97 -20.19 -12.33
CA GLU A 31 -7.94 -21.22 -12.75
C GLU A 31 -8.77 -21.75 -11.57
N SER A 32 -8.54 -21.29 -10.33
CA SER A 32 -9.15 -21.88 -9.12
C SER A 32 -9.77 -20.84 -8.19
N ALA A 33 -11.07 -21.01 -7.89
CA ALA A 33 -11.86 -20.17 -7.00
C ALA A 33 -11.26 -19.99 -5.58
N PHE A 34 -10.43 -20.94 -5.12
CA PHE A 34 -9.70 -20.83 -3.85
C PHE A 34 -8.63 -19.72 -3.87
N ASN A 35 -7.94 -19.57 -5.00
CA ASN A 35 -6.92 -18.55 -5.18
C ASN A 35 -7.54 -17.17 -5.49
N ASP A 36 -8.76 -17.13 -6.04
CA ASP A 36 -9.55 -15.90 -6.14
C ASP A 36 -9.93 -15.37 -4.75
N ASN A 37 -10.48 -16.21 -3.88
CA ASN A 37 -10.86 -15.78 -2.53
C ASN A 37 -9.65 -15.34 -1.67
N THR A 38 -8.52 -16.04 -1.84
CA THR A 38 -7.28 -15.72 -1.13
C THR A 38 -6.68 -14.40 -1.63
N SER A 39 -6.63 -14.19 -2.95
CA SER A 39 -6.14 -12.94 -3.54
C SER A 39 -7.05 -11.74 -3.24
N ILE A 40 -8.37 -11.92 -3.18
CA ILE A 40 -9.30 -10.87 -2.74
C ILE A 40 -9.04 -10.50 -1.27
N SER A 41 -8.88 -11.49 -0.39
CA SER A 41 -8.58 -11.23 1.03
C SER A 41 -7.26 -10.47 1.23
N ILE A 42 -6.22 -10.85 0.48
CA ILE A 42 -4.92 -10.18 0.49
C ILE A 42 -5.03 -8.76 -0.09
N ALA A 43 -5.81 -8.57 -1.16
CA ALA A 43 -6.05 -7.26 -1.76
C ALA A 43 -6.78 -6.33 -0.79
N VAL A 44 -7.78 -6.81 -0.05
CA VAL A 44 -8.49 -6.02 0.97
C VAL A 44 -7.55 -5.61 2.10
N LEU A 45 -6.73 -6.52 2.61
CA LEU A 45 -5.72 -6.23 3.63
C LEU A 45 -4.71 -5.18 3.15
N ALA A 46 -4.21 -5.33 1.92
CA ALA A 46 -3.28 -4.40 1.33
C ALA A 46 -3.91 -3.03 1.04
N ALA A 47 -5.19 -2.98 0.65
CA ALA A 47 -5.94 -1.73 0.48
C ALA A 47 -6.12 -0.98 1.81
N ILE A 48 -6.43 -1.69 2.91
CA ILE A 48 -6.52 -1.09 4.24
C ILE A 48 -5.14 -0.54 4.67
N GLY A 49 -4.07 -1.31 4.47
CA GLY A 49 -2.70 -0.86 4.75
C GLY A 49 -2.30 0.38 3.95
N LEU A 50 -2.70 0.44 2.67
CA LEU A 50 -2.45 1.58 1.79
C LEU A 50 -3.26 2.81 2.20
N ALA A 51 -4.53 2.63 2.58
CA ALA A 51 -5.37 3.71 3.10
C ALA A 51 -4.82 4.31 4.40
N LEU A 52 -4.41 3.48 5.35
CA LEU A 52 -3.80 3.93 6.61
C LEU A 52 -2.47 4.64 6.36
N THR A 53 -1.62 4.10 5.48
CA THR A 53 -0.33 4.71 5.14
C THR A 53 -0.52 6.08 4.46
N THR A 54 -1.50 6.17 3.56
CA THR A 54 -1.87 7.43 2.89
C THR A 54 -2.42 8.44 3.89
N ALA A 55 -3.31 8.02 4.79
CA ALA A 55 -3.84 8.88 5.85
C ALA A 55 -2.71 9.41 6.75
N LYS A 56 -1.74 8.57 7.12
CA LYS A 56 -0.56 8.99 7.91
C LYS A 56 0.30 9.99 7.14
N LEU A 57 0.55 9.79 5.84
CA LEU A 57 1.28 10.76 5.00
C LEU A 57 0.58 12.11 4.91
N ILE A 58 -0.74 12.10 4.72
CA ILE A 58 -1.55 13.33 4.69
C ILE A 58 -1.49 14.03 6.05
N PHE A 59 -1.64 13.29 7.14
CA PHE A 59 -1.59 13.85 8.49
C PHE A 59 -0.22 14.46 8.80
N ASP A 60 0.87 13.78 8.44
CA ASP A 60 2.24 14.27 8.59
C ASP A 60 2.46 15.55 7.77
N THR A 61 1.94 15.58 6.53
CA THR A 61 2.01 16.75 5.65
C THR A 61 1.22 17.93 6.21
N ILE A 62 -0.03 17.72 6.67
CA ILE A 62 -0.86 18.77 7.27
C ILE A 62 -0.23 19.27 8.57
N HIS A 63 0.26 18.37 9.42
CA HIS A 63 0.92 18.75 10.66
C HIS A 63 2.18 19.58 10.38
N ASN A 64 2.99 19.19 9.38
CA ASN A 64 4.17 19.94 8.97
C ASN A 64 3.83 21.32 8.34
N ILE A 65 2.64 21.49 7.75
CA ILE A 65 2.17 22.78 7.24
C ILE A 65 1.64 23.67 8.38
N CYS A 66 0.83 23.11 9.28
CA CYS A 66 0.18 23.84 10.36
C CYS A 66 1.13 24.11 11.55
N ASN A 67 2.15 23.27 11.75
CA ASN A 67 3.17 23.41 12.79
C ASN A 67 4.52 22.86 12.28
N PRO A 68 5.28 23.66 11.50
CA PRO A 68 6.59 23.27 10.98
C PRO A 68 7.64 23.04 12.08
#